data_AF-A0A957E0G6-F1
#
_entry.id   AF-A0A957E0G6-F1
#
_cell.length_a   1.000
_cell.length_b   1.000
_cell.length_c   1.000
_cell.angle_alpha   90.00
_cell.angle_beta   90.00
_cell.angle_gamma   90.00
#
_symmetry.space_group_name_H-M   'P 1'
#
loop_
_entity.id
_entity.type
_entity.pdbx_description
1 polymer ?
#
loop_
_entity_poly.entity_id
_entity_poly.type
_entity_poly.pdbx_seq_one_letter_code
_entity_poly.pdbx_strand_id
1 'polypeptide(L)'
;LYAVIDKPDTFLVSATRLGGLHGYGTEGATAPLGGGVVGFTKAYKRERGDVLVKAVDFEANGKTAVPAELLIAETLSDPGVVEVGYCQDKRFAITLVEEPAVDGSEGLTLDSETVFLVTGAAGGITSEIIADLASASGGIFYLLDLVAEPDRNDPKIAQFRSDKDALQKTLIDEAKAAGERPTPVVINKRLMTVERDEAALRAIETVEAAGGTAHYYSVNLLDNAAVTAVVDDVRERYGRIDVLVHAGGIEISRALPDKDPGQFNLVYDIKADGFFSLLKAAQGMPIGATVSFSSVAGRFGNSGQTDYSAANDLLCKITSSLRSWRPETKGIVIDWTAWGGIGMA
;
A
#
# COMPACT_ATOMS: atom_id res chain seq x y z
N LEU A 1 12.58 0.79 -23.92
CA LEU A 1 12.23 -0.59 -23.50
C LEU A 1 10.92 -1.04 -24.15
N TYR A 2 9.80 -0.36 -23.90
CA TYR A 2 8.48 -0.80 -24.37
C TYR A 2 8.38 -1.09 -25.88
N ALA A 3 8.81 -0.16 -26.75
CA ALA A 3 8.81 -0.38 -28.21
C ALA A 3 9.76 -1.50 -28.69
N VAL A 4 10.73 -1.91 -27.87
CA VAL A 4 11.68 -3.00 -28.20
C VAL A 4 11.05 -4.37 -27.93
N ILE A 5 10.18 -4.45 -26.92
CA ILE A 5 9.46 -5.66 -26.49
C ILE A 5 8.02 -5.73 -27.03
N ASP A 6 7.66 -4.82 -27.94
CA ASP A 6 6.32 -4.76 -28.55
C ASP A 6 6.20 -5.66 -29.80
N LYS A 7 7.30 -6.24 -30.26
CA LYS A 7 7.35 -7.03 -31.49
C LYS A 7 6.78 -8.45 -31.26
N PRO A 8 6.18 -9.07 -32.29
CA PRO A 8 5.91 -10.50 -32.29
C PRO A 8 7.17 -11.30 -31.89
N ASP A 9 6.99 -12.43 -31.21
CA ASP A 9 8.06 -13.32 -30.74
C ASP A 9 9.03 -12.70 -29.72
N THR A 10 8.59 -11.68 -28.99
CA THR A 10 9.34 -11.12 -27.85
C THR A 10 8.89 -11.76 -26.53
N PHE A 11 9.81 -11.82 -25.57
CA PHE A 11 9.54 -12.27 -24.21
C PHE A 11 10.11 -11.28 -23.20
N LEU A 12 9.52 -11.26 -22.00
CA LEU A 12 10.07 -10.60 -20.83
C LEU A 12 10.31 -11.65 -19.73
N VAL A 13 11.56 -11.88 -19.38
CA VAL A 13 11.92 -12.68 -18.20
C VAL A 13 12.60 -11.77 -17.19
N SER A 14 12.04 -11.68 -15.99
CA SER A 14 12.66 -11.03 -14.86
C SER A 14 13.21 -12.08 -13.89
N ALA A 15 14.33 -11.73 -13.23
CA ALA A 15 15.02 -12.59 -12.28
C ALA A 15 15.08 -11.90 -10.92
N THR A 16 14.82 -12.64 -9.85
CA THR A 16 14.89 -12.16 -8.46
C THR A 16 15.64 -13.14 -7.55
N ARG A 17 15.99 -12.69 -6.35
CA ARG A 17 16.62 -13.49 -5.28
C ARG A 17 15.88 -13.33 -3.95
N LEU A 18 14.57 -13.55 -3.99
CA LEU A 18 13.67 -13.49 -2.83
C LEU A 18 13.79 -14.75 -1.95
N GLY A 19 14.50 -15.79 -2.37
CA GLY A 19 14.69 -17.02 -1.59
C GLY A 19 14.29 -18.30 -2.35
N GLY A 20 14.03 -18.21 -3.65
CA GLY A 20 13.67 -19.33 -4.53
C GLY A 20 12.19 -19.70 -4.50
N LEU A 21 11.39 -19.08 -3.63
CA LEU A 21 9.96 -19.31 -3.45
C LEU A 21 9.16 -18.00 -3.40
N HIS A 22 9.63 -16.96 -4.07
CA HIS A 22 9.02 -15.62 -4.14
C HIS A 22 8.78 -14.98 -2.76
N GLY A 23 9.56 -15.36 -1.75
CA GLY A 23 9.39 -14.90 -0.37
C GLY A 23 8.18 -15.49 0.36
N TYR A 24 7.57 -16.57 -0.16
CA TYR A 24 6.48 -17.31 0.51
C TYR A 24 6.97 -18.47 1.38
N GLY A 25 8.27 -18.76 1.37
CA GLY A 25 8.89 -19.76 2.26
C GLY A 25 8.87 -19.34 3.74
N THR A 26 9.33 -20.23 4.61
CA THR A 26 9.37 -20.01 6.07
C THR A 26 10.22 -18.79 6.44
N GLU A 27 11.41 -18.67 5.86
CA GLU A 27 12.36 -17.57 6.11
C GLU A 27 11.89 -16.21 5.58
N GLY A 28 10.82 -16.19 4.78
CA GLY A 28 10.35 -15.00 4.10
C GLY A 28 11.28 -14.53 2.97
N ALA A 29 11.14 -13.28 2.56
CA ALA A 29 11.90 -12.72 1.44
C ALA A 29 13.31 -12.26 1.86
N THR A 30 14.36 -12.84 1.28
CA THR A 30 15.76 -12.47 1.60
C THR A 30 16.23 -11.16 0.96
N ALA A 31 15.68 -10.81 -0.21
CA ALA A 31 15.97 -9.56 -0.91
C ALA A 31 14.65 -8.90 -1.34
N PRO A 32 13.90 -8.26 -0.41
CA PRO A 32 12.50 -7.92 -0.60
C PRO A 32 12.24 -6.95 -1.77
N LEU A 33 13.23 -6.14 -2.19
CA LEU A 33 13.14 -5.28 -3.37
C LEU A 33 12.73 -6.03 -4.65
N GLY A 34 12.98 -7.35 -4.73
CA GLY A 34 12.50 -8.20 -5.81
C GLY A 34 10.97 -8.18 -5.97
N GLY A 35 10.20 -7.88 -4.92
CA GLY A 35 8.75 -7.73 -5.00
C GLY A 35 8.30 -6.66 -5.99
N GLY A 36 9.02 -5.53 -6.07
CA GLY A 36 8.76 -4.49 -7.07
C GLY A 36 8.89 -5.02 -8.50
N VAL A 37 9.90 -5.86 -8.74
CA VAL A 37 10.14 -6.49 -10.04
C VAL A 37 9.05 -7.51 -10.37
N VAL A 38 8.68 -8.37 -9.41
CA VAL A 38 7.66 -9.41 -9.62
C VAL A 38 6.27 -8.79 -9.86
N GLY A 39 5.88 -7.81 -9.04
CA GLY A 39 4.61 -7.07 -9.20
C GLY A 39 4.51 -6.36 -10.56
N PHE A 40 5.57 -5.65 -10.96
CA PHE A 40 5.66 -5.04 -12.29
C PHE A 40 5.51 -6.08 -13.41
N THR A 41 6.23 -7.20 -13.30
CA THR A 41 6.27 -8.26 -14.32
C THR A 41 4.88 -8.88 -14.51
N LYS A 42 4.14 -9.13 -13.42
CA LYS A 42 2.77 -9.64 -13.49
C LYS A 42 1.81 -8.67 -14.16
N ALA A 43 1.85 -7.39 -13.80
CA ALA A 43 1.02 -6.37 -14.42
C ALA A 43 1.33 -6.21 -15.91
N TYR A 44 2.61 -6.25 -16.28
CA TYR A 44 3.04 -6.24 -17.68
C TYR A 44 2.45 -7.42 -18.47
N LYS A 45 2.41 -8.63 -17.90
CA LYS A 45 1.72 -9.77 -18.54
C LYS A 45 0.22 -9.52 -18.76
N ARG A 46 -0.46 -8.85 -17.82
CA ARG A 46 -1.88 -8.49 -17.98
C ARG A 46 -2.10 -7.48 -19.10
N GLU A 47 -1.18 -6.54 -19.26
CA GLU A 47 -1.21 -5.56 -20.35
C GLU A 47 -0.84 -6.18 -21.70
N ARG A 48 0.01 -7.22 -21.70
CA ARG A 48 0.60 -7.84 -22.90
C ARG A 48 0.26 -9.32 -23.00
N GLY A 49 -1.04 -9.62 -23.11
CA GLY A 49 -1.60 -10.98 -23.06
C GLY A 49 -0.85 -12.02 -23.90
N ASP A 50 -0.44 -11.68 -25.12
CA ASP A 50 0.21 -12.61 -26.05
C ASP A 50 1.74 -12.75 -25.84
N VAL A 51 2.36 -11.83 -25.10
CA VAL A 51 3.81 -11.86 -24.84
C VAL A 51 4.13 -12.91 -23.78
N LEU A 52 5.18 -13.70 -23.99
CA LEU A 52 5.68 -14.60 -22.95
C LEU A 52 6.31 -13.78 -21.82
N VAL A 53 5.80 -13.95 -20.60
CA VAL A 53 6.30 -13.23 -19.43
C VAL A 53 6.55 -14.19 -18.28
N LYS A 54 7.73 -14.06 -17.66
CA LYS A 54 8.17 -14.87 -16.53
C LYS A 54 8.79 -14.01 -15.45
N ALA A 55 8.42 -14.24 -14.20
CA ALA A 55 9.13 -13.77 -13.02
C ALA A 55 9.75 -14.99 -12.34
N VAL A 56 11.07 -15.13 -12.45
CA VAL A 56 11.82 -16.29 -11.96
C VAL A 56 12.57 -15.91 -10.70
N ASP A 57 12.33 -16.63 -9.61
CA ASP A 57 12.98 -16.42 -8.33
C ASP A 57 13.99 -17.52 -8.03
N PHE A 58 15.12 -17.13 -7.45
CA PHE A 58 16.23 -18.02 -7.12
C PHE A 58 16.63 -17.89 -5.65
N GLU A 59 17.29 -18.92 -5.13
CA GLU A 59 17.92 -18.86 -3.81
C GLU A 59 19.01 -17.78 -3.74
N ALA A 60 19.17 -17.17 -2.56
CA ALA A 60 20.07 -16.04 -2.36
C ALA A 60 21.54 -16.36 -2.68
N ASN A 61 21.99 -17.59 -2.43
CA ASN A 61 23.41 -17.99 -2.46
C ASN A 61 23.83 -18.77 -3.71
N GLY A 62 22.99 -18.85 -4.75
CA GLY A 62 23.31 -19.59 -5.98
C GLY A 62 24.40 -18.92 -6.85
N LYS A 63 25.26 -19.75 -7.48
CA LYS A 63 26.22 -19.30 -8.52
C LYS A 63 25.47 -18.76 -9.73
N THR A 64 25.85 -17.58 -10.22
CA THR A 64 25.11 -16.84 -11.28
C THR A 64 24.98 -17.56 -12.63
N ALA A 65 25.88 -18.50 -12.94
CA ALA A 65 25.81 -19.27 -14.19
C ALA A 65 24.52 -20.11 -14.31
N VAL A 66 24.07 -20.71 -13.21
CA VAL A 66 22.88 -21.59 -13.20
C VAL A 66 21.58 -20.79 -13.46
N PRO A 67 21.32 -19.65 -12.78
CA PRO A 67 20.19 -18.79 -13.13
C PRO A 67 20.15 -18.37 -14.59
N ALA A 68 21.28 -18.06 -15.23
CA ALA A 68 21.30 -17.64 -16.63
C ALA A 68 20.76 -18.72 -17.58
N GLU A 69 21.19 -19.97 -17.40
CA GLU A 69 20.70 -21.11 -18.18
C GLU A 69 19.22 -21.38 -17.93
N LEU A 70 18.79 -21.33 -16.66
CA LEU A 70 17.39 -21.54 -16.28
C LEU A 70 16.45 -20.44 -16.82
N LEU A 71 16.89 -19.18 -16.83
CA LEU A 71 16.13 -18.07 -17.41
C LEU A 71 15.88 -18.29 -18.90
N ILE A 72 16.88 -18.81 -19.64
CA ILE A 72 16.70 -19.17 -21.06
C ILE A 72 15.74 -20.34 -21.18
N ALA A 73 15.90 -21.39 -20.36
CA ALA A 73 15.01 -22.55 -20.38
C ALA A 73 13.53 -22.18 -20.08
N GLU A 74 13.28 -21.21 -19.20
CA GLU A 74 11.93 -20.72 -18.92
C GLU A 74 11.28 -20.01 -20.12
N THR A 75 12.07 -19.52 -21.10
CA THR A 75 11.51 -18.97 -22.35
C THR A 75 10.90 -20.03 -23.25
N LEU A 76 11.24 -21.30 -23.03
CA LEU A 76 10.77 -22.47 -23.79
C LEU A 76 9.75 -23.30 -23.01
N SER A 77 9.41 -22.87 -21.79
CA SER A 77 8.52 -23.59 -20.86
C SER A 77 7.10 -23.05 -20.90
N ASP A 78 6.16 -23.73 -20.21
CA ASP A 78 4.72 -23.43 -20.18
C ASP A 78 4.43 -21.91 -20.09
N PRO A 79 3.82 -21.30 -21.13
CA PRO A 79 3.55 -19.86 -21.18
C PRO A 79 2.47 -19.40 -20.19
N GLY A 80 1.69 -20.32 -19.61
CA GLY A 80 0.64 -20.00 -18.63
C GLY A 80 1.18 -19.69 -17.22
N VAL A 81 2.36 -20.21 -16.87
CA VAL A 81 2.97 -20.01 -15.55
C VAL A 81 3.84 -18.77 -15.55
N VAL A 82 3.38 -17.70 -14.88
CA VAL A 82 4.12 -16.42 -14.81
C VAL A 82 5.16 -16.43 -13.68
N GLU A 83 4.80 -16.88 -12.48
CA GLU A 83 5.70 -16.91 -11.32
C GLU A 83 6.34 -18.30 -11.18
N VAL A 84 7.67 -18.35 -11.23
CA VAL A 84 8.45 -19.59 -11.12
C VAL A 84 9.49 -19.44 -10.02
N GLY A 85 9.55 -20.40 -9.10
CA GLY A 85 10.57 -20.45 -8.06
C GLY A 85 11.54 -21.61 -8.29
N TYR A 86 12.83 -21.36 -8.13
CA TYR A 86 13.86 -22.40 -8.09
C TYR A 86 14.46 -22.48 -6.69
N CYS A 87 14.24 -23.62 -6.02
CA CYS A 87 14.69 -23.88 -4.67
C CYS A 87 15.07 -25.35 -4.52
N GLN A 88 16.24 -25.65 -3.96
CA GLN A 88 16.73 -27.02 -3.74
C GLN A 88 16.66 -27.88 -5.02
N ASP A 89 17.16 -27.32 -6.13
CA ASP A 89 17.17 -27.94 -7.47
C ASP A 89 15.79 -28.33 -8.03
N LYS A 90 14.72 -27.78 -7.47
CA LYS A 90 13.34 -28.00 -7.92
C LYS A 90 12.72 -26.72 -8.46
N ARG A 91 11.82 -26.89 -9.43
CA ARG A 91 11.01 -25.84 -10.04
C ARG A 91 9.62 -25.84 -9.40
N PHE A 92 9.21 -24.69 -8.86
CA PHE A 92 7.93 -24.46 -8.22
C PHE A 92 7.12 -23.42 -8.99
N ALA A 93 5.79 -23.56 -8.93
CA ALA A 93 4.85 -22.50 -9.28
C ALA A 93 4.11 -22.08 -8.01
N ILE A 94 3.59 -20.85 -7.98
CA ILE A 94 2.84 -20.33 -6.84
C ILE A 94 1.34 -20.59 -7.05
N THR A 95 0.68 -21.16 -6.05
CA THR A 95 -0.78 -21.33 -6.01
C THR A 95 -1.35 -20.72 -4.74
N LEU A 96 -2.66 -20.49 -4.73
CA LEU A 96 -3.40 -20.10 -3.54
C LEU A 96 -3.93 -21.34 -2.83
N VAL A 97 -4.05 -21.23 -1.51
CA VAL A 97 -4.75 -22.18 -0.65
C VAL A 97 -5.80 -21.38 0.11
N GLU A 98 -7.01 -21.91 0.18
CA GLU A 98 -8.07 -21.33 1.01
C GLU A 98 -7.81 -21.72 2.46
N GLU A 99 -7.74 -20.71 3.33
CA GLU A 99 -7.50 -20.87 4.76
C GLU A 99 -8.58 -20.11 5.54
N PRO A 100 -8.99 -20.59 6.72
CA PRO A 100 -9.85 -19.82 7.61
C PRO A 100 -9.21 -18.49 8.01
N ALA A 101 -10.03 -17.43 8.08
CA ALA A 101 -9.55 -16.12 8.54
C ALA A 101 -9.07 -16.14 10.02
N VAL A 102 -9.64 -17.04 10.82
CA VAL A 102 -9.25 -17.27 12.21
C VAL A 102 -8.44 -18.56 12.27
N ASP A 103 -7.17 -18.44 12.65
CA ASP A 103 -6.24 -19.58 12.76
C ASP A 103 -6.29 -20.27 14.14
N GLY A 104 -7.18 -19.81 15.03
CA GLY A 104 -7.35 -20.34 16.39
C GLY A 104 -6.29 -19.87 17.38
N SER A 105 -5.33 -19.04 16.96
CA SER A 105 -4.39 -18.36 17.86
C SER A 105 -5.03 -17.12 18.47
N GLU A 106 -4.65 -16.78 19.71
CA GLU A 106 -5.07 -15.52 20.31
C GLU A 106 -4.47 -14.35 19.54
N GLY A 107 -5.32 -13.36 19.25
CA GLY A 107 -4.91 -12.10 18.62
C GLY A 107 -4.12 -11.21 19.58
N LEU A 108 -3.67 -10.07 19.06
CA LEU A 108 -3.12 -9.01 19.90
C LEU A 108 -4.25 -8.47 20.79
N THR A 109 -4.02 -8.41 22.10
CA THR A 109 -4.95 -7.73 23.02
C THR A 109 -4.84 -6.23 22.78
N LEU A 110 -5.95 -5.58 22.51
CA LEU A 110 -6.04 -4.13 22.33
C LEU A 110 -6.74 -3.52 23.55
N ASP A 111 -6.21 -2.40 24.02
CA ASP A 111 -6.70 -1.67 25.19
C ASP A 111 -6.42 -0.16 25.05
N SER A 112 -6.75 0.60 26.10
CA SER A 112 -6.64 2.06 26.09
C SER A 112 -5.19 2.57 26.01
N GLU A 113 -4.21 1.72 26.33
CA GLU A 113 -2.79 2.06 26.26
C GLU A 113 -2.17 1.68 24.90
N THR A 114 -2.92 1.01 24.03
CA THR A 114 -2.45 0.55 22.72
C THR A 114 -2.17 1.74 21.80
N VAL A 115 -0.94 1.80 21.28
CA VAL A 115 -0.48 2.89 20.40
C VAL A 115 -0.56 2.46 18.93
N PHE A 116 -1.43 3.13 18.18
CA PHE A 116 -1.63 2.97 16.75
C PHE A 116 -0.89 4.06 15.99
N LEU A 117 -0.15 3.70 14.94
CA LEU A 117 0.36 4.63 13.93
C LEU A 117 -0.28 4.29 12.59
N VAL A 118 -1.10 5.19 12.05
CA VAL A 118 -1.95 4.93 10.88
C VAL A 118 -1.65 5.92 9.78
N THR A 119 -1.28 5.44 8.59
CA THR A 119 -1.11 6.30 7.41
C THR A 119 -2.29 6.22 6.46
N GLY A 120 -2.59 7.32 5.76
CA GLY A 120 -3.76 7.41 4.89
C GLY A 120 -5.05 7.51 5.71
N ALA A 121 -5.01 8.19 6.86
CA ALA A 121 -6.10 8.27 7.82
C ALA A 121 -7.38 8.92 7.25
N ALA A 122 -7.25 9.79 6.25
CA ALA A 122 -8.38 10.41 5.55
C ALA A 122 -8.91 9.56 4.37
N GLY A 123 -8.43 8.30 4.24
CA GLY A 123 -8.94 7.34 3.27
C GLY A 123 -10.23 6.69 3.73
N GLY A 124 -11.21 6.52 2.83
CA GLY A 124 -12.51 5.94 3.18
C GLY A 124 -12.41 4.58 3.88
N ILE A 125 -11.65 3.62 3.31
CA ILE A 125 -11.47 2.29 3.92
C ILE A 125 -10.74 2.40 5.26
N THR A 126 -9.70 3.24 5.32
CA THR A 126 -8.92 3.45 6.55
C THR A 126 -9.78 4.00 7.68
N SER A 127 -10.71 4.91 7.38
CA SER A 127 -11.60 5.50 8.38
C SER A 127 -12.50 4.47 9.07
N GLU A 128 -13.02 3.50 8.33
CA GLU A 128 -13.83 2.40 8.90
C GLU A 128 -12.98 1.49 9.79
N ILE A 129 -11.74 1.24 9.40
CA ILE A 129 -10.80 0.43 10.18
C ILE A 129 -10.35 1.16 11.44
N ILE A 130 -10.12 2.47 11.36
CA ILE A 130 -9.85 3.32 12.54
C ILE A 130 -11.05 3.26 13.49
N ALA A 131 -12.29 3.33 12.98
CA ALA A 131 -13.48 3.25 13.81
C ALA A 131 -13.58 1.92 14.58
N ASP A 132 -13.37 0.81 13.90
CA ASP A 132 -13.40 -0.52 14.49
C ASP A 132 -12.30 -0.70 15.56
N LEU A 133 -11.05 -0.33 15.22
CA LEU A 133 -9.93 -0.40 16.16
C LEU A 133 -10.12 0.52 17.36
N ALA A 134 -10.65 1.73 17.16
CA ALA A 134 -10.94 2.67 18.24
C ALA A 134 -12.02 2.12 19.17
N SER A 135 -13.11 1.57 18.62
CA SER A 135 -14.17 0.94 19.41
C SER A 135 -13.67 -0.29 20.18
N ALA A 136 -12.72 -1.04 19.63
CA ALA A 136 -12.17 -2.24 20.25
C ALA A 136 -11.16 -1.93 21.37
N SER A 137 -10.48 -0.78 21.31
CA SER A 137 -9.35 -0.47 22.18
C SER A 137 -9.57 0.73 23.10
N GLY A 138 -10.24 1.79 22.64
CA GLY A 138 -10.16 3.11 23.27
C GLY A 138 -8.71 3.65 23.28
N GLY A 139 -7.87 3.23 22.35
CA GLY A 139 -6.42 3.45 22.36
C GLY A 139 -5.97 4.84 21.92
N ILE A 140 -4.67 4.94 21.64
CA ILE A 140 -3.97 6.16 21.25
C ILE A 140 -3.64 6.08 19.76
N PHE A 141 -4.17 7.00 18.96
CA PHE A 141 -4.07 6.98 17.50
C PHE A 141 -3.24 8.15 16.98
N TYR A 142 -2.10 7.84 16.36
CA TYR A 142 -1.37 8.74 15.49
C TYR A 142 -1.90 8.60 14.06
N LEU A 143 -2.68 9.59 13.63
CA LEU A 143 -3.36 9.63 12.34
C LEU A 143 -2.56 10.51 11.37
N LEU A 144 -1.97 9.91 10.34
CA LEU A 144 -1.13 10.59 9.35
C LEU A 144 -1.84 10.60 7.99
N ASP A 145 -1.95 11.77 7.38
CA ASP A 145 -2.37 11.94 5.99
C ASP A 145 -1.64 13.12 5.35
N LEU A 146 -1.80 13.32 4.04
CA LEU A 146 -1.31 14.53 3.36
C LEU A 146 -2.23 15.73 3.61
N VAL A 147 -3.48 15.46 3.96
CA VAL A 147 -4.51 16.47 4.26
C VAL A 147 -4.16 17.19 5.55
N ALA A 148 -4.32 18.51 5.56
CA ALA A 148 -4.12 19.33 6.76
C ALA A 148 -5.07 18.90 7.89
N GLU A 149 -4.73 19.22 9.14
CA GLU A 149 -5.68 19.01 10.23
C GLU A 149 -6.94 19.86 9.98
N PRO A 150 -8.13 19.23 9.89
CA PRO A 150 -9.35 19.94 9.53
C PRO A 150 -9.85 20.81 10.69
N ASP A 151 -10.39 22.00 10.36
CA ASP A 151 -11.11 22.81 11.34
C ASP A 151 -12.46 22.16 11.66
N ARG A 152 -12.67 21.82 12.93
CA ARG A 152 -13.93 21.24 13.42
C ARG A 152 -15.15 22.12 13.14
N ASN A 153 -14.95 23.42 13.00
CA ASN A 153 -16.01 24.38 12.75
C ASN A 153 -16.11 24.77 11.27
N ASP A 154 -15.46 24.05 10.35
CA ASP A 154 -15.53 24.37 8.92
C ASP A 154 -17.00 24.24 8.43
N PRO A 155 -17.62 25.35 7.98
CA PRO A 155 -19.00 25.33 7.52
C PRO A 155 -19.20 24.46 6.28
N LYS A 156 -18.16 24.22 5.46
CA LYS A 156 -18.22 23.35 4.29
C LYS A 156 -18.29 21.89 4.70
N ILE A 157 -17.55 21.50 5.74
CA ILE A 157 -17.64 20.14 6.30
C ILE A 157 -19.05 19.93 6.90
N ALA A 158 -19.56 20.89 7.67
CA ALA A 158 -20.91 20.82 8.22
C ALA A 158 -21.98 20.73 7.11
N GLN A 159 -21.80 21.47 6.02
CA GLN A 159 -22.68 21.42 4.85
C GLN A 159 -22.56 20.08 4.10
N PHE A 160 -21.34 19.55 3.92
CA PHE A 160 -21.11 18.23 3.31
C PHE A 160 -21.88 17.12 4.05
N ARG A 161 -21.81 17.12 5.39
CA ARG A 161 -22.48 16.14 6.25
C ARG A 161 -24.01 16.23 6.21
N SER A 162 -24.55 17.43 5.99
CA SER A 162 -26.01 17.66 6.02
C SER A 162 -26.66 17.60 4.64
N ASP A 163 -26.05 18.20 3.62
CA ASP A 163 -26.56 18.27 2.25
C ASP A 163 -25.42 18.51 1.24
N LYS A 164 -24.91 17.42 0.64
CA LYS A 164 -23.85 17.45 -0.38
C LYS A 164 -24.24 18.25 -1.62
N ASP A 165 -25.51 18.24 -2.02
CA ASP A 165 -26.00 18.99 -3.19
C ASP A 165 -26.04 20.50 -2.90
N ALA A 166 -26.39 20.88 -1.68
CA ALA A 166 -26.29 22.26 -1.23
C ALA A 166 -24.84 22.75 -1.19
N LEU A 167 -23.90 21.94 -0.70
CA LEU A 167 -22.47 22.27 -0.75
C LEU A 167 -21.99 22.46 -2.19
N GLN A 168 -22.40 21.59 -3.11
CA GLN A 168 -22.03 21.74 -4.52
C GLN A 168 -22.49 23.09 -5.10
N LYS A 169 -23.70 23.56 -4.74
CA LYS A 169 -24.19 24.90 -5.11
C LYS A 169 -23.34 26.01 -4.49
N THR A 170 -23.02 25.91 -3.20
CA THR A 170 -22.11 26.85 -2.50
C THR A 170 -20.78 26.97 -3.23
N LEU A 171 -20.14 25.84 -3.58
CA LEU A 171 -18.85 25.82 -4.27
C LEU A 171 -18.92 26.44 -5.68
N ILE A 172 -20.04 26.28 -6.39
CA ILE A 172 -20.29 26.92 -7.68
C ILE A 172 -20.37 28.44 -7.53
N ASP A 173 -21.09 28.93 -6.55
CA ASP A 173 -21.28 30.36 -6.34
C ASP A 173 -20.01 31.04 -5.82
N GLU A 174 -19.23 30.37 -4.96
CA GLU A 174 -17.88 30.79 -4.57
C GLU A 174 -16.94 30.91 -5.77
N ALA A 175 -16.94 29.92 -6.67
CA ALA A 175 -16.11 29.96 -7.88
C ALA A 175 -16.49 31.15 -8.78
N LYS A 176 -17.80 31.39 -8.98
CA LYS A 176 -18.27 32.57 -9.74
C LYS A 176 -17.84 33.88 -9.07
N ALA A 177 -17.97 33.98 -7.74
CA ALA A 177 -17.59 35.16 -6.98
C ALA A 177 -16.08 35.45 -7.05
N ALA A 178 -15.26 34.40 -7.14
CA ALA A 178 -13.81 34.49 -7.36
C ALA A 178 -13.42 34.81 -8.81
N GLY A 179 -14.38 34.96 -9.73
CA GLY A 179 -14.11 35.18 -11.16
C GLY A 179 -13.67 33.92 -11.91
N GLU A 180 -13.79 32.75 -11.29
CA GLU A 180 -13.46 31.46 -11.90
C GLU A 180 -14.65 30.88 -12.66
N ARG A 181 -14.36 30.12 -13.73
CA ARG A 181 -15.41 29.39 -14.46
C ARG A 181 -15.74 28.09 -13.72
N PRO A 182 -16.98 27.89 -13.20
CA PRO A 182 -17.34 26.71 -12.42
C PRO A 182 -17.58 25.50 -13.35
N THR A 183 -16.52 24.90 -13.86
CA THR A 183 -16.62 23.67 -14.66
C THR A 183 -16.83 22.45 -13.74
N PRO A 184 -17.47 21.37 -14.21
CA PRO A 184 -17.66 20.16 -13.40
C PRO A 184 -16.35 19.63 -12.79
N VAL A 185 -15.24 19.69 -13.52
CA VAL A 185 -13.93 19.25 -13.04
C VAL A 185 -13.44 20.09 -11.87
N VAL A 186 -13.57 21.42 -11.94
CA VAL A 186 -13.15 22.33 -10.85
C VAL A 186 -14.01 22.11 -9.61
N ILE A 187 -15.32 22.00 -9.78
CA ILE A 187 -16.24 21.83 -8.65
C ILE A 187 -16.07 20.44 -8.01
N ASN A 188 -15.94 19.39 -8.81
CA ASN A 188 -15.66 18.05 -8.29
C ASN A 188 -14.33 17.99 -7.52
N LYS A 189 -13.29 18.69 -8.00
CA LYS A 189 -12.01 18.78 -7.28
C LYS A 189 -12.18 19.47 -5.92
N ARG A 190 -12.91 20.60 -5.86
CA ARG A 190 -13.20 21.29 -4.59
C ARG A 190 -14.04 20.42 -3.65
N LEU A 191 -15.01 19.69 -4.19
CA LEU A 191 -15.84 18.77 -3.41
C LEU A 191 -15.02 17.62 -2.83
N MET A 192 -14.12 17.04 -3.62
CA MET A 192 -13.18 16.00 -3.16
C MET A 192 -12.25 16.52 -2.05
N THR A 193 -11.86 17.80 -2.07
CA THR A 193 -11.11 18.41 -0.96
C THR A 193 -11.93 18.41 0.31
N VAL A 194 -13.16 18.93 0.28
CA VAL A 194 -14.04 18.95 1.47
C VAL A 194 -14.35 17.54 1.96
N GLU A 195 -14.55 16.58 1.05
CA GLU A 195 -14.77 15.18 1.39
C GLU A 195 -13.56 14.55 2.10
N ARG A 196 -12.33 14.91 1.70
CA ARG A 196 -11.11 14.47 2.40
C ARG A 196 -10.94 15.14 3.76
N ASP A 197 -11.24 16.44 3.86
CA ASP A 197 -11.18 17.17 5.14
C ASP A 197 -12.21 16.59 6.13
N GLU A 198 -13.42 16.27 5.64
CA GLU A 198 -14.45 15.59 6.44
C GLU A 198 -13.99 14.21 6.89
N ALA A 199 -13.38 13.40 6.00
CA ALA A 199 -12.89 12.08 6.36
C ALA A 199 -11.79 12.13 7.43
N ALA A 200 -10.87 13.10 7.33
CA ALA A 200 -9.87 13.36 8.36
C ALA A 200 -10.53 13.72 9.70
N LEU A 201 -11.52 14.62 9.68
CA LEU A 201 -12.22 15.04 10.89
C LEU A 201 -13.00 13.88 11.51
N ARG A 202 -13.68 13.09 10.69
CA ARG A 202 -14.43 11.90 11.11
C ARG A 202 -13.52 10.87 11.78
N ALA A 203 -12.31 10.65 11.27
CA ALA A 203 -11.35 9.74 11.90
C ALA A 203 -10.97 10.22 13.31
N ILE A 204 -10.69 11.52 13.48
CA ILE A 204 -10.40 12.14 14.79
C ILE A 204 -11.58 11.98 15.74
N GLU A 205 -12.77 12.42 15.32
CA GLU A 205 -13.98 12.40 16.13
C GLU A 205 -14.38 10.98 16.54
N THR A 206 -14.15 9.99 15.68
CA THR A 206 -14.48 8.59 15.97
C THR A 206 -13.58 8.01 17.05
N VAL A 207 -12.28 8.31 17.01
CA VAL A 207 -11.34 7.91 18.06
C VAL A 207 -11.76 8.52 19.40
N GLU A 208 -12.06 9.83 19.42
CA GLU A 208 -12.46 10.54 20.63
C GLU A 208 -13.81 10.04 21.19
N ALA A 209 -14.78 9.77 20.30
CA ALA A 209 -16.09 9.25 20.68
C ALA A 209 -16.00 7.84 21.29
N ALA A 210 -15.01 7.04 20.89
CA ALA A 210 -14.69 5.75 21.50
C ALA A 210 -13.92 5.86 22.83
N GLY A 211 -13.60 7.09 23.29
CA GLY A 211 -12.82 7.34 24.51
C GLY A 211 -11.31 7.30 24.31
N GLY A 212 -10.84 7.17 23.08
CA GLY A 212 -9.42 7.17 22.74
C GLY A 212 -8.83 8.57 22.56
N THR A 213 -7.53 8.62 22.30
CA THR A 213 -6.79 9.86 22.04
C THR A 213 -6.36 9.93 20.59
N ALA A 214 -6.72 10.99 19.88
CA ALA A 214 -6.28 11.23 18.50
C ALA A 214 -5.17 12.29 18.44
N HIS A 215 -4.06 11.95 17.78
CA HIS A 215 -3.01 12.86 17.37
C HIS A 215 -2.96 12.89 15.84
N TYR A 216 -3.39 13.98 15.23
CA TYR A 216 -3.42 14.11 13.77
C TYR A 216 -2.18 14.87 13.25
N TYR A 217 -1.57 14.35 12.19
CA TYR A 217 -0.42 14.99 11.55
C TYR A 217 -0.58 15.01 10.02
N SER A 218 -0.46 16.21 9.45
CA SER A 218 -0.32 16.39 8.00
C SER A 218 1.12 16.10 7.58
N VAL A 219 1.37 14.92 7.03
CA VAL A 219 2.70 14.41 6.67
C VAL A 219 2.70 13.84 5.26
N ASN A 220 3.62 14.35 4.44
CA ASN A 220 4.00 13.66 3.20
C ASN A 220 4.91 12.48 3.56
N LEU A 221 4.49 11.25 3.24
CA LEU A 221 5.27 10.05 3.53
C LEU A 221 6.62 9.99 2.80
N LEU A 222 6.81 10.81 1.75
CA LEU A 222 8.08 10.96 1.04
C LEU A 222 9.02 11.98 1.71
N ASP A 223 8.54 12.72 2.71
CA ASP A 223 9.38 13.60 3.54
C ASP A 223 9.90 12.82 4.75
N ASN A 224 11.12 12.28 4.61
CA ASN A 224 11.76 11.49 5.65
C ASN A 224 11.93 12.25 6.97
N ALA A 225 12.14 13.57 6.92
CA ALA A 225 12.33 14.35 8.14
C ALA A 225 10.99 14.52 8.87
N ALA A 226 9.91 14.80 8.15
CA ALA A 226 8.57 14.90 8.72
C ALA A 226 8.08 13.55 9.30
N VAL A 227 8.30 12.45 8.57
CA VAL A 227 8.00 11.09 9.08
C VAL A 227 8.78 10.78 10.35
N THR A 228 10.08 11.10 10.37
CA THR A 228 10.93 10.88 11.55
C THR A 228 10.43 11.68 12.75
N ALA A 229 10.05 12.95 12.56
CA ALA A 229 9.56 13.80 13.64
C ALA A 229 8.30 13.22 14.32
N VAL A 230 7.36 12.66 13.56
CA VAL A 230 6.16 12.03 14.15
C VAL A 230 6.52 10.75 14.90
N VAL A 231 7.39 9.92 14.33
CA VAL A 231 7.82 8.68 14.98
C VAL A 231 8.64 8.96 16.26
N ASP A 232 9.42 10.05 16.28
CA ASP A 232 10.14 10.49 17.47
C ASP A 232 9.21 11.01 18.58
N ASP A 233 8.10 11.69 18.23
CA ASP A 233 7.07 12.05 19.23
C ASP A 233 6.43 10.79 19.85
N VAL A 234 6.11 9.77 19.04
CA VAL A 234 5.63 8.47 19.55
C VAL A 234 6.68 7.83 20.48
N ARG A 235 7.96 7.86 20.06
CA ARG A 235 9.07 7.30 20.82
C ARG A 235 9.26 8.00 22.17
N GLU A 236 9.16 9.33 22.20
CA GLU A 236 9.32 10.13 23.42
C GLU A 236 8.17 9.89 24.40
N ARG A 237 6.92 9.82 23.92
CA ARG A 237 5.75 9.68 24.79
C ARG A 237 5.49 8.26 25.26
N TYR A 238 5.68 7.28 24.37
CA TYR A 238 5.20 5.90 24.59
C TYR A 238 6.29 4.84 24.43
N GLY A 239 7.39 5.17 23.75
CA GLY A 239 8.55 4.28 23.58
C GLY A 239 8.31 3.05 22.70
N ARG A 240 7.14 2.92 22.06
CA ARG A 240 6.73 1.77 21.25
C ARG A 240 5.61 2.14 20.28
N ILE A 241 5.42 1.30 19.26
CA ILE A 241 4.19 1.25 18.44
C ILE A 241 3.58 -0.13 18.63
N ASP A 242 2.32 -0.23 19.04
CA ASP A 242 1.69 -1.54 19.18
C ASP A 242 1.17 -2.03 17.83
N VAL A 243 0.58 -1.14 17.02
CA VAL A 243 0.10 -1.45 15.66
C VAL A 243 0.45 -0.33 14.67
N LEU A 244 1.25 -0.67 13.65
CA LEU A 244 1.52 0.19 12.50
C LEU A 244 0.59 -0.19 11.34
N VAL A 245 -0.39 0.66 11.01
CA VAL A 245 -1.27 0.48 9.85
C VAL A 245 -0.78 1.35 8.70
N HIS A 246 -0.35 0.72 7.60
CA HIS A 246 0.11 1.43 6.41
C HIS A 246 -0.94 1.32 5.29
N ALA A 247 -1.81 2.33 5.19
CA ALA A 247 -2.84 2.43 4.16
C ALA A 247 -2.61 3.58 3.16
N GLY A 248 -1.59 4.42 3.39
CA GLY A 248 -1.19 5.50 2.49
C GLY A 248 -0.86 4.99 1.08
N GLY A 249 -1.50 5.60 0.07
CA GLY A 249 -1.29 5.22 -1.32
C GLY A 249 -2.21 5.97 -2.26
N ILE A 250 -1.84 6.01 -3.54
CA ILE A 250 -2.68 6.48 -4.63
C ILE A 250 -2.63 5.48 -5.77
N GLU A 251 -3.57 5.64 -6.70
CA GLU A 251 -3.68 4.84 -7.90
C GLU A 251 -3.85 5.79 -9.08
N ILE A 252 -3.09 5.55 -10.16
CA ILE A 252 -3.20 6.32 -11.40
C ILE A 252 -3.05 5.35 -12.59
N SER A 253 -4.14 4.72 -13.00
CA SER A 253 -4.12 3.75 -14.10
C SER A 253 -3.75 4.37 -15.45
N ARG A 254 -2.69 3.87 -16.07
CA ARG A 254 -2.30 4.12 -17.46
C ARG A 254 -1.52 2.93 -18.00
N ALA A 255 -1.77 2.56 -19.26
CA ALA A 255 -0.89 1.64 -19.96
C ALA A 255 0.55 2.18 -19.94
N LEU A 256 1.53 1.29 -19.85
CA LEU A 256 2.93 1.65 -19.64
C LEU A 256 3.51 2.63 -20.69
N PRO A 257 3.09 2.64 -21.98
CA PRO A 257 3.51 3.66 -22.96
C PRO A 257 3.03 5.08 -22.67
N ASP A 258 1.83 5.18 -22.08
CA ASP A 258 1.15 6.43 -21.81
C ASP A 258 1.34 6.87 -20.35
N LYS A 259 2.12 6.10 -19.58
CA LYS A 259 2.40 6.37 -18.18
C LYS A 259 3.52 7.39 -18.07
N ASP A 260 3.20 8.54 -17.49
CA ASP A 260 4.20 9.54 -17.13
C ASP A 260 5.18 8.96 -16.08
N PRO A 261 6.51 9.08 -16.26
CA PRO A 261 7.48 8.57 -15.30
C PRO A 261 7.36 9.18 -13.90
N GLY A 262 6.96 10.45 -13.80
CA GLY A 262 6.70 11.10 -12.51
C GLY A 262 5.50 10.49 -11.79
N GLN A 263 4.43 10.15 -12.53
CA GLN A 263 3.29 9.41 -11.98
C GLN A 263 3.67 7.99 -11.56
N PHE A 264 4.53 7.31 -12.31
CA PHE A 264 5.04 5.98 -11.95
C PHE A 264 5.75 6.05 -10.59
N ASN A 265 6.72 6.95 -10.46
CA ASN A 265 7.47 7.14 -9.22
C ASN A 265 6.53 7.52 -8.08
N LEU A 266 5.62 8.47 -8.28
CA LEU A 266 4.70 8.92 -7.23
C LEU A 266 3.83 7.77 -6.68
N VAL A 267 3.21 6.97 -7.54
CA VAL A 267 2.38 5.83 -7.13
C VAL A 267 3.22 4.79 -6.40
N TYR A 268 4.43 4.53 -6.89
CA TYR A 268 5.32 3.54 -6.31
C TYR A 268 5.85 3.99 -4.93
N ASP A 269 6.44 5.18 -4.88
CA ASP A 269 7.19 5.72 -3.76
C ASP A 269 6.29 5.96 -2.54
N ILE A 270 5.08 6.53 -2.72
CA ILE A 270 4.18 6.84 -1.57
C ILE A 270 3.92 5.59 -0.73
N LYS A 271 3.82 4.45 -1.40
CA LYS A 271 3.46 3.16 -0.82
C LYS A 271 4.73 2.41 -0.37
N ALA A 272 5.66 2.16 -1.28
CA ALA A 272 6.87 1.41 -0.97
C ALA A 272 7.84 2.19 -0.07
N ASP A 273 8.27 3.37 -0.52
CA ASP A 273 9.22 4.19 0.22
C ASP A 273 8.59 4.76 1.48
N GLY A 274 7.30 5.13 1.44
CA GLY A 274 6.56 5.56 2.63
C GLY A 274 6.56 4.51 3.74
N PHE A 275 6.33 3.23 3.42
CA PHE A 275 6.41 2.15 4.41
C PHE A 275 7.84 1.94 4.91
N PHE A 276 8.82 1.96 4.01
CA PHE A 276 10.23 1.84 4.37
C PHE A 276 10.67 2.98 5.31
N SER A 277 10.27 4.22 5.05
CA SER A 277 10.59 5.38 5.86
C SER A 277 10.03 5.29 7.28
N LEU A 278 8.81 4.75 7.45
CA LEU A 278 8.24 4.48 8.77
C LEU A 278 9.05 3.42 9.53
N LEU A 279 9.37 2.29 8.89
CA LEU A 279 10.16 1.22 9.51
C LEU A 279 11.57 1.69 9.89
N LYS A 280 12.17 2.53 9.04
CA LYS A 280 13.49 3.13 9.28
C LYS A 280 13.45 4.13 10.43
N ALA A 281 12.45 5.02 10.47
CA ALA A 281 12.27 5.96 11.58
C ALA A 281 12.02 5.23 12.91
N ALA A 282 11.31 4.10 12.86
CA ALA A 282 11.05 3.25 14.02
C ALA A 282 12.19 2.25 14.32
N GLN A 283 13.38 2.43 13.73
CA GLN A 283 14.53 1.57 14.01
C GLN A 283 14.87 1.59 15.51
N GLY A 284 15.04 0.40 16.09
CA GLY A 284 15.33 0.21 17.51
C GLY A 284 14.15 0.45 18.46
N MET A 285 12.97 0.84 17.97
CA MET A 285 11.75 0.97 18.76
C MET A 285 10.88 -0.28 18.62
N PRO A 286 10.31 -0.89 19.68
CA PRO A 286 9.41 -2.03 19.54
C PRO A 286 8.22 -1.73 18.62
N ILE A 287 7.87 -2.69 17.75
CA ILE A 287 6.61 -2.67 16.97
C ILE A 287 5.92 -4.03 17.18
N GLY A 288 4.71 -4.04 17.72
CA GLY A 288 3.95 -5.27 17.94
C GLY A 288 3.50 -5.92 16.63
N ALA A 289 2.77 -5.17 15.81
CA ALA A 289 2.32 -5.61 14.49
C ALA A 289 2.45 -4.52 13.43
N THR A 290 2.67 -4.94 12.18
CA THR A 290 2.49 -4.09 10.99
C THR A 290 1.36 -4.66 10.14
N VAL A 291 0.39 -3.83 9.79
CA VAL A 291 -0.71 -4.17 8.89
C VAL A 291 -0.63 -3.25 7.67
N SER A 292 -0.15 -3.81 6.55
CA SER A 292 -0.02 -3.05 5.31
C SER A 292 -1.17 -3.36 4.37
N PHE A 293 -1.79 -2.32 3.80
CA PHE A 293 -2.83 -2.53 2.80
C PHE A 293 -2.13 -2.71 1.47
N SER A 294 -2.31 -3.87 0.86
CA SER A 294 -1.88 -4.17 -0.49
C SER A 294 -3.11 -4.24 -1.40
N SER A 295 -2.99 -4.86 -2.56
CA SER A 295 -4.08 -5.04 -3.52
C SER A 295 -3.92 -6.36 -4.27
N VAL A 296 -5.04 -6.95 -4.68
CA VAL A 296 -5.05 -8.05 -5.65
C VAL A 296 -4.31 -7.72 -6.94
N ALA A 297 -4.19 -6.43 -7.31
CA ALA A 297 -3.34 -5.99 -8.41
C ALA A 297 -1.85 -6.29 -8.14
N GLY A 298 -1.37 -6.10 -6.91
CA GLY A 298 -0.02 -6.53 -6.51
C GLY A 298 0.17 -8.04 -6.61
N ARG A 299 -0.81 -8.82 -6.13
CA ARG A 299 -0.74 -10.29 -6.19
C ARG A 299 -0.78 -10.83 -7.61
N PHE A 300 -1.73 -10.41 -8.45
CA PHE A 300 -2.02 -11.03 -9.75
C PHE A 300 -1.61 -10.21 -10.97
N GLY A 301 -1.14 -8.98 -10.76
CA GLY A 301 -1.01 -7.96 -11.79
C GLY A 301 -2.38 -7.42 -12.22
N ASN A 302 -2.40 -6.18 -12.71
CA ASN A 302 -3.54 -5.62 -13.43
C ASN A 302 -3.07 -4.74 -14.59
N SER A 303 -3.84 -4.71 -15.68
CA SER A 303 -3.49 -3.94 -16.88
C SER A 303 -3.51 -2.45 -16.56
N GLY A 304 -2.47 -1.71 -16.99
CA GLY A 304 -2.34 -0.28 -16.70
C GLY A 304 -1.94 0.09 -15.27
N GLN A 305 -1.58 -0.90 -14.44
CA GLN A 305 -1.22 -0.71 -13.03
C GLN A 305 0.17 -1.31 -12.71
N THR A 306 1.16 -1.09 -13.58
CA THR A 306 2.50 -1.69 -13.44
C THR A 306 3.28 -1.18 -12.23
N ASP A 307 3.23 0.11 -11.96
CA ASP A 307 3.75 0.77 -10.74
C ASP A 307 2.98 0.36 -9.48
N TYR A 308 1.65 0.41 -9.53
CA TYR A 308 0.80 0.06 -8.40
C TYR A 308 0.99 -1.40 -8.00
N SER A 309 1.05 -2.31 -8.98
CA SER A 309 1.30 -3.74 -8.72
C SER A 309 2.70 -3.97 -8.17
N ALA A 310 3.71 -3.24 -8.67
CA ALA A 310 5.07 -3.29 -8.16
C ALA A 310 5.15 -2.88 -6.69
N ALA A 311 4.57 -1.73 -6.31
CA ALA A 311 4.61 -1.24 -4.94
C ALA A 311 3.86 -2.15 -3.96
N ASN A 312 2.68 -2.64 -4.35
CA ASN A 312 1.89 -3.54 -3.50
C ASN A 312 2.59 -4.89 -3.27
N ASP A 313 3.17 -5.51 -4.30
CA ASP A 313 3.91 -6.77 -4.12
C ASP A 313 5.21 -6.55 -3.32
N LEU A 314 5.86 -5.38 -3.46
CA LEU A 314 6.99 -5.01 -2.62
C LEU A 314 6.60 -4.92 -1.13
N LEU A 315 5.44 -4.35 -0.78
CA LEU A 315 4.96 -4.36 0.61
C LEU A 315 4.84 -5.78 1.17
N CYS A 316 4.32 -6.71 0.38
CA CYS A 316 4.24 -8.13 0.73
C CYS A 316 5.63 -8.70 1.03
N LYS A 317 6.63 -8.40 0.19
CA LYS A 317 7.99 -8.93 0.37
C LYS A 317 8.74 -8.26 1.53
N ILE A 318 8.59 -6.95 1.72
CA ILE A 318 9.15 -6.26 2.90
C ILE A 318 8.56 -6.85 4.17
N THR A 319 7.24 -7.01 4.23
CA THR A 319 6.56 -7.56 5.42
C THR A 319 6.96 -9.01 5.67
N SER A 320 7.06 -9.83 4.63
CA SER A 320 7.59 -11.20 4.73
C SER A 320 9.03 -11.23 5.25
N SER A 321 9.87 -10.29 4.83
CA SER A 321 11.27 -10.21 5.27
C SER A 321 11.43 -9.89 6.77
N LEU A 322 10.41 -9.29 7.42
CA LEU A 322 10.43 -8.98 8.86
C LEU A 322 10.75 -10.22 9.71
N ARG A 323 10.37 -11.42 9.26
CA ARG A 323 10.68 -12.68 9.95
C ARG A 323 12.18 -12.87 10.23
N SER A 324 13.04 -12.33 9.37
CA SER A 324 14.50 -12.50 9.47
C SER A 324 15.19 -11.40 10.29
N TRP A 325 14.73 -10.15 10.20
CA TRP A 325 15.42 -9.00 10.79
C TRP A 325 14.62 -8.29 11.89
N ARG A 326 13.36 -8.67 12.09
CA ARG A 326 12.45 -8.16 13.12
C ARG A 326 11.45 -9.23 13.59
N PRO A 327 11.93 -10.41 14.05
CA PRO A 327 11.07 -11.57 14.32
C PRO A 327 10.01 -11.35 15.41
N GLU A 328 10.21 -10.38 16.30
CA GLU A 328 9.26 -9.98 17.34
C GLU A 328 8.02 -9.24 16.79
N THR A 329 8.04 -8.79 15.53
CA THR A 329 6.94 -8.05 14.91
C THR A 329 6.08 -8.94 14.04
N LYS A 330 4.78 -8.99 14.32
CA LYS A 330 3.81 -9.68 13.48
C LYS A 330 3.55 -8.88 12.20
N GLY A 331 3.98 -9.40 11.06
CA GLY A 331 3.73 -8.79 9.75
C GLY A 331 2.47 -9.34 9.08
N ILE A 332 1.52 -8.46 8.76
CA ILE A 332 0.29 -8.77 8.03
C ILE A 332 0.21 -7.86 6.80
N VAL A 333 -0.10 -8.44 5.65
CA VAL A 333 -0.42 -7.70 4.43
C VAL A 333 -1.71 -8.22 3.86
N ILE A 334 -2.63 -7.30 3.54
CA ILE A 334 -3.94 -7.66 3.00
C ILE A 334 -4.01 -7.21 1.55
N ASP A 335 -4.05 -8.16 0.62
CA ASP A 335 -4.28 -7.90 -0.80
C ASP A 335 -5.78 -7.64 -1.03
N TRP A 336 -6.21 -6.39 -0.82
CA TRP A 336 -7.62 -6.02 -0.93
C TRP A 336 -8.17 -6.18 -2.36
N THR A 337 -9.40 -6.71 -2.46
CA THR A 337 -10.24 -6.66 -3.66
C THR A 337 -10.97 -5.30 -3.74
N ALA A 338 -11.82 -5.12 -4.76
CA ALA A 338 -12.73 -3.97 -4.79
C ALA A 338 -13.61 -3.94 -3.53
N TRP A 339 -13.80 -2.74 -2.99
CA TRP A 339 -14.68 -2.47 -1.85
C TRP A 339 -15.99 -1.87 -2.35
N GLY A 340 -17.12 -2.40 -1.89
CA GLY A 340 -18.42 -1.84 -2.22
C GLY A 340 -18.72 -0.58 -1.39
N GLY A 341 -19.01 0.53 -2.04
CA GLY A 341 -19.57 1.74 -1.41
C GLY A 341 -18.57 2.67 -0.70
N ILE A 342 -17.31 2.27 -0.50
CA ILE A 342 -16.27 3.06 0.18
C ILE A 342 -14.91 2.81 -0.50
N GLY A 343 -14.10 3.85 -0.67
CA GLY A 343 -12.71 3.74 -1.14
C GLY A 343 -12.51 4.13 -2.62
N MET A 344 -11.49 3.54 -3.26
CA MET A 344 -11.05 3.90 -4.63
C MET A 344 -11.77 3.12 -5.75
N ALA A 345 -12.59 2.12 -5.41
CA ALA A 345 -13.22 1.18 -6.35
C ALA A 345 -14.74 1.38 -6.44
#